data_AF-A0A2D7HBE0-F1
#
_entry.id   AF-A0A2D7HBE0-F1
#
_cell.length_a   1.000
_cell.length_b   1.000
_cell.length_c   1.000
_cell.angle_alpha   90.00
_cell.angle_beta   90.00
_cell.angle_gamma   90.00
#
_symmetry.space_group_name_H-M   'P 1'
#
loop_
_entity.id
_entity.type
_entity.pdbx_description
1 polymer ?
#
loop_
_entity_poly.entity_id
_entity_poly.type
_entity_poly.pdbx_seq_one_letter_code
_entity_poly.pdbx_strand_id
1 'polypeptide(L)'
;MLPALPHSAITLLQLSQNPESGPAEFTKPIEADPGLMGQVLKFVNSSYFGFSREIMSVQQGLTLVGTRAITNFALWNAVFSVIPNPKFGPFDLKALWQDSLRRALFARGLGRTLKLSNAEDLFAGALLQDMAIPLLLKELPEQYEILVERRVEEGCRLSGLEKEMFGWDHADASAMLAQQWNLPEEFVALIAQHTKLDELLEAGPEQHGLACVALASLLPSCSDDGWDEYEMFMSGYRQLTERSAVILREAFEQVDADTTEFAPILRLPLPKIALVDYLRN
;
A
#
# COMPACT_ATOMS: atom_id res chain seq x y z
N MET A 1 -0.46 -23.83 1.34
CA MET A 1 -1.38 -23.47 0.23
C MET A 1 -1.50 -21.96 0.20
N LEU A 2 -1.34 -21.34 -0.98
CA LEU A 2 -1.48 -19.90 -1.11
C LEU A 2 -2.97 -19.51 -1.10
N PRO A 3 -3.32 -18.35 -0.49
CA PRO A 3 -4.71 -17.91 -0.43
C PRO A 3 -5.27 -17.61 -1.82
N ALA A 4 -6.53 -17.96 -2.04
CA ALA A 4 -7.27 -17.62 -3.27
C ALA A 4 -8.12 -16.37 -3.04
N LEU A 5 -8.10 -15.43 -3.99
CA LEU A 5 -8.95 -14.23 -3.92
C LEU A 5 -10.44 -14.58 -4.11
N PRO A 6 -11.36 -13.81 -3.50
CA PRO A 6 -12.79 -13.89 -3.79
C PRO A 6 -13.10 -13.66 -5.27
N HIS A 7 -14.13 -14.33 -5.78
CA HIS A 7 -14.53 -14.24 -7.18
C HIS A 7 -14.90 -12.81 -7.64
N SER A 8 -15.47 -12.00 -6.74
CA SER A 8 -15.78 -10.59 -7.00
C SER A 8 -14.52 -9.77 -7.31
N ALA A 9 -13.45 -9.98 -6.55
CA ALA A 9 -12.15 -9.31 -6.80
C ALA A 9 -11.50 -9.78 -8.11
N ILE A 10 -11.54 -11.09 -8.40
CA ILE A 10 -11.02 -11.64 -9.66
C ILE A 10 -11.76 -11.02 -10.86
N THR A 11 -13.09 -10.93 -10.80
CA THR A 11 -13.89 -10.33 -11.88
C THR A 11 -13.53 -8.87 -12.09
N LEU A 12 -13.33 -8.10 -11.01
CA LEU A 12 -12.94 -6.69 -11.12
C LEU A 12 -11.53 -6.51 -11.71
N LEU A 13 -10.60 -7.41 -11.38
CA LEU A 13 -9.26 -7.44 -11.98
C LEU A 13 -9.29 -7.75 -13.48
N GLN A 14 -10.19 -8.63 -13.92
CA GLN A 14 -10.36 -8.94 -15.34
C GLN A 14 -10.93 -7.73 -16.11
N LEU A 15 -11.89 -7.03 -15.50
CA LEU A 15 -12.45 -5.81 -16.08
C LEU A 15 -11.44 -4.66 -16.16
N SER A 16 -10.59 -4.48 -15.13
CA SER A 16 -9.58 -3.41 -15.14
C SER A 16 -8.48 -3.61 -16.17
N GLN A 17 -8.24 -4.84 -16.60
CA GLN A 17 -7.29 -5.18 -17.65
C GLN A 17 -7.88 -5.03 -19.07
N ASN A 18 -9.19 -4.86 -19.21
CA ASN A 18 -9.85 -4.67 -20.50
C ASN A 18 -10.12 -3.18 -20.75
N PRO A 19 -9.41 -2.53 -21.70
CA PRO A 19 -9.55 -1.10 -21.96
C PRO A 19 -10.94 -0.68 -22.46
N GLU A 20 -11.76 -1.63 -22.95
CA GLU A 20 -13.12 -1.38 -23.40
C GLU A 20 -14.16 -1.41 -22.25
N SER A 21 -13.75 -1.74 -21.03
CA SER A 21 -14.67 -1.83 -19.88
C SER A 21 -14.96 -0.44 -19.31
N GLY A 22 -16.24 -0.04 -19.33
CA GLY A 22 -16.71 1.20 -18.72
C GLY A 22 -17.30 0.98 -17.33
N PRO A 23 -17.74 2.06 -16.65
CA PRO A 23 -18.35 1.98 -15.32
C PRO A 23 -19.52 0.98 -15.21
N ALA A 24 -20.30 0.77 -16.27
CA ALA A 24 -21.45 -0.14 -16.26
C ALA A 24 -21.05 -1.61 -16.07
N GLU A 25 -19.91 -2.01 -16.63
CA GLU A 25 -19.36 -3.35 -16.52
C GLU A 25 -18.90 -3.65 -15.09
N PHE A 26 -18.31 -2.68 -14.39
CA PHE A 26 -17.86 -2.82 -12.99
C PHE A 26 -19.01 -2.83 -11.98
N THR A 27 -20.15 -2.21 -12.30
CA THR A 27 -21.31 -2.17 -11.39
C THR A 27 -21.82 -3.57 -11.05
N LYS A 28 -21.96 -4.45 -12.05
CA LYS A 28 -22.56 -5.79 -11.88
C LYS A 28 -21.84 -6.67 -10.84
N PRO A 29 -20.50 -6.89 -10.91
CA PRO A 29 -19.81 -7.71 -9.92
C PRO A 29 -19.79 -7.09 -8.52
N ILE A 30 -19.84 -5.76 -8.40
CA ILE A 30 -19.91 -5.08 -7.10
C ILE A 30 -21.30 -5.25 -6.49
N GLU A 31 -22.38 -5.02 -7.24
CA GLU A 31 -23.75 -5.16 -6.74
C GLU A 31 -24.15 -6.61 -6.45
N ALA A 32 -23.50 -7.58 -7.11
CA ALA A 32 -23.68 -9.01 -6.84
C ALA A 32 -23.13 -9.45 -5.47
N ASP A 33 -22.26 -8.65 -4.86
CA ASP A 33 -21.66 -8.90 -3.53
C ASP A 33 -22.10 -7.78 -2.56
N PRO A 34 -23.15 -7.98 -1.76
CA PRO A 34 -23.65 -6.96 -0.84
C PRO A 34 -22.59 -6.45 0.17
N GLY A 35 -21.62 -7.30 0.52
CA GLY A 35 -20.51 -6.93 1.40
C GLY A 35 -19.59 -5.93 0.72
N LEU A 36 -19.17 -6.24 -0.50
CA LEU A 36 -18.35 -5.35 -1.33
C LEU A 36 -19.08 -4.06 -1.69
N MET A 37 -20.34 -4.14 -2.11
CA MET A 37 -21.17 -2.96 -2.40
C MET A 37 -21.22 -2.01 -1.21
N GLY A 38 -21.48 -2.52 0.00
CA GLY A 38 -21.52 -1.71 1.21
C GLY A 38 -20.16 -1.07 1.54
N GLN A 39 -19.05 -1.77 1.30
CA GLN A 39 -17.71 -1.21 1.47
C GLN A 39 -17.39 -0.14 0.43
N VAL A 40 -17.74 -0.35 -0.84
CA VAL A 40 -17.55 0.63 -1.92
C VAL A 40 -18.35 1.90 -1.65
N LEU A 41 -19.63 1.79 -1.26
CA LEU A 41 -20.44 2.97 -0.93
C LEU A 41 -19.89 3.73 0.27
N LYS A 42 -19.38 3.03 1.30
CA LYS A 42 -18.70 3.69 2.43
C LYS A 42 -17.41 4.40 2.01
N PHE A 43 -16.63 3.77 1.14
CA PHE A 43 -15.40 4.35 0.61
C PHE A 43 -15.70 5.62 -0.19
N VAL A 44 -16.64 5.55 -1.14
CA VAL A 44 -17.06 6.68 -1.98
C VAL A 44 -17.65 7.83 -1.15
N ASN A 45 -18.38 7.52 -0.07
CA ASN A 45 -18.98 8.53 0.82
C ASN A 45 -18.07 9.00 1.95
N SER A 46 -16.79 8.62 1.95
CA SER A 46 -15.84 9.13 2.93
C SER A 46 -15.61 10.64 2.74
N SER A 47 -15.28 11.33 3.84
CA SER A 47 -14.97 12.77 3.81
C SER A 47 -13.82 13.09 2.85
N TYR A 48 -12.96 12.11 2.58
CA TYR A 48 -11.88 12.17 1.60
C TYR A 48 -12.31 12.66 0.22
N PHE A 49 -13.46 12.20 -0.29
CA PHE A 49 -13.94 12.64 -1.61
C PHE A 49 -14.72 13.95 -1.57
N GLY A 50 -15.05 14.46 -0.38
CA GLY A 50 -15.65 15.78 -0.19
C GLY A 50 -16.98 15.99 -0.88
N PHE A 51 -17.73 14.91 -1.19
CA PHE A 51 -19.01 15.04 -1.87
C PHE A 51 -20.03 15.75 -0.98
N SER A 52 -20.71 16.77 -1.54
CA SER A 52 -21.71 17.57 -0.83
C SER A 52 -23.02 16.83 -0.57
N ARG A 53 -23.24 15.69 -1.25
CA ARG A 53 -24.39 14.81 -1.10
C ARG A 53 -23.93 13.37 -1.06
N GLU A 54 -24.65 12.56 -0.29
CA GLU A 54 -24.43 11.12 -0.22
C GLU A 54 -24.67 10.45 -1.57
N ILE A 55 -23.72 9.61 -1.97
CA ILE A 55 -23.74 8.77 -3.16
C ILE A 55 -24.50 7.49 -2.85
N MET A 56 -25.61 7.28 -3.56
CA MET A 56 -26.57 6.22 -3.25
C MET A 56 -26.46 4.99 -4.16
N SER A 57 -25.63 5.04 -5.22
CA SER A 57 -25.44 3.91 -6.14
C SER A 57 -23.98 3.70 -6.51
N VAL A 58 -23.63 2.43 -6.75
CA VAL A 58 -22.29 2.02 -7.18
C VAL A 58 -21.93 2.67 -8.51
N GLN A 59 -22.86 2.71 -9.47
CA GLN A 59 -22.64 3.33 -10.76
C GLN A 59 -22.29 4.82 -10.66
N GLN A 60 -22.97 5.55 -9.77
CA GLN A 60 -22.66 6.96 -9.51
C GLN A 60 -21.26 7.09 -8.89
N GLY A 61 -20.91 6.23 -7.93
CA GLY A 61 -19.57 6.19 -7.33
C GLY A 61 -18.49 5.91 -8.37
N LEU A 62 -18.67 4.93 -9.24
CA LEU A 62 -17.75 4.61 -10.35
C LEU A 62 -17.57 5.77 -11.33
N THR A 63 -18.62 6.57 -11.54
CA THR A 63 -18.54 7.73 -12.43
C THR A 63 -17.79 8.89 -11.80
N LEU A 64 -17.99 9.13 -10.49
CA LEU A 64 -17.40 10.27 -9.78
C LEU A 64 -15.98 10.01 -9.27
N VAL A 65 -15.74 8.82 -8.71
CA VAL A 65 -14.46 8.40 -8.13
C VAL A 65 -13.57 7.71 -9.17
N GLY A 66 -14.18 7.05 -10.16
CA GLY A 66 -13.48 6.31 -11.18
C GLY A 66 -13.38 4.80 -10.89
N THR A 67 -13.37 4.01 -11.96
CA THR A 67 -13.27 2.55 -11.91
C THR A 67 -11.94 2.08 -11.30
N ARG A 68 -10.84 2.80 -11.55
CA ARG A 68 -9.50 2.45 -11.07
C ARG A 68 -9.40 2.50 -9.55
N ALA A 69 -9.80 3.62 -8.93
CA ALA A 69 -9.77 3.77 -7.47
C ALA A 69 -10.71 2.76 -6.77
N ILE A 70 -11.90 2.51 -7.30
CA ILE A 70 -12.82 1.51 -6.72
C ILE A 70 -12.32 0.08 -6.92
N THR A 71 -11.69 -0.24 -8.05
CA THR A 71 -11.09 -1.57 -8.27
C THR A 71 -9.93 -1.81 -7.32
N ASN A 72 -9.04 -0.82 -7.17
CA ASN A 72 -7.96 -0.86 -6.19
C ASN A 72 -8.54 -1.02 -4.77
N PHE A 73 -9.65 -0.35 -4.48
CA PHE A 73 -10.37 -0.48 -3.22
C PHE A 73 -11.07 -1.84 -3.02
N ALA A 74 -11.50 -2.52 -4.08
CA ALA A 74 -12.03 -3.87 -3.94
C ALA A 74 -10.89 -4.88 -3.72
N LEU A 75 -9.78 -4.69 -4.44
CA LEU A 75 -8.65 -5.60 -4.44
C LEU A 75 -7.99 -5.73 -3.07
N TRP A 76 -7.62 -4.63 -2.43
CA TRP A 76 -7.00 -4.70 -1.09
C TRP A 76 -7.94 -5.27 -0.03
N ASN A 77 -9.26 -4.99 -0.06
CA ASN A 77 -10.21 -5.60 0.88
C ASN A 77 -10.22 -7.13 0.70
N ALA A 78 -10.19 -7.58 -0.55
CA ALA A 78 -10.04 -8.99 -0.86
C ALA A 78 -8.72 -9.56 -0.35
N VAL A 79 -7.58 -8.89 -0.57
CA VAL A 79 -6.27 -9.32 -0.04
C VAL A 79 -6.30 -9.41 1.49
N PHE A 80 -6.72 -8.35 2.18
CA PHE A 80 -6.79 -8.30 3.64
C PHE A 80 -7.70 -9.38 4.22
N SER A 81 -8.73 -9.81 3.48
CA SER A 81 -9.64 -10.88 3.92
C SER A 81 -9.03 -12.28 3.84
N VAL A 82 -8.01 -12.50 3.00
CA VAL A 82 -7.44 -13.83 2.75
C VAL A 82 -6.05 -14.02 3.36
N ILE A 83 -5.36 -12.92 3.69
CA ILE A 83 -4.07 -12.97 4.37
C ILE A 83 -4.26 -13.48 5.82
N PRO A 84 -3.45 -14.46 6.28
CA PRO A 84 -3.59 -15.01 7.61
C PRO A 84 -3.16 -14.01 8.69
N ASN A 85 -3.67 -14.21 9.90
CA ASN A 85 -3.19 -13.53 11.10
C ASN A 85 -2.33 -14.52 11.92
N PRO A 86 -1.01 -14.61 11.67
CA PRO A 86 -0.13 -15.52 12.39
C PRO A 86 0.01 -15.10 13.86
N LYS A 87 0.21 -16.10 14.73
CA LYS A 87 0.70 -15.84 16.09
C LYS A 87 2.21 -15.87 16.05
N PHE A 88 2.85 -14.70 16.03
CA PHE A 88 4.29 -14.57 15.95
C PHE A 88 4.77 -13.44 16.87
N GLY A 89 5.37 -13.77 18.02
CA GLY A 89 5.94 -12.78 18.94
C GLY A 89 5.06 -11.53 19.15
N PRO A 90 5.62 -10.31 18.96
CA PRO A 90 4.88 -9.05 19.07
C PRO A 90 4.15 -8.63 17.78
N PHE A 91 4.13 -9.47 16.73
CA PHE A 91 3.50 -9.12 15.45
C PHE A 91 2.01 -8.85 15.61
N ASP A 92 1.56 -7.70 15.09
CA ASP A 92 0.16 -7.32 14.97
C ASP A 92 -0.18 -7.05 13.51
N LEU A 93 -1.05 -7.90 12.95
CA LEU A 93 -1.55 -7.74 11.58
C LEU A 93 -2.22 -6.37 11.37
N LYS A 94 -2.90 -5.82 12.38
CA LYS A 94 -3.52 -4.49 12.27
C LYS A 94 -2.47 -3.40 12.15
N ALA A 95 -1.35 -3.51 12.87
CA ALA A 95 -0.25 -2.56 12.76
C ALA A 95 0.38 -2.59 11.37
N LEU A 96 0.59 -3.78 10.79
CA LEU A 96 1.06 -3.91 9.40
C LEU A 96 0.12 -3.21 8.41
N TRP A 97 -1.20 -3.37 8.59
CA TRP A 97 -2.20 -2.72 7.74
C TRP A 97 -2.28 -1.20 7.96
N GLN A 98 -2.04 -0.70 9.17
CA GLN A 98 -1.89 0.74 9.41
C GLN A 98 -0.68 1.31 8.66
N ASP A 99 0.45 0.62 8.72
CA ASP A 99 1.66 1.01 7.99
C ASP A 99 1.40 1.00 6.49
N SER A 100 0.74 -0.03 5.99
CA SER A 100 0.39 -0.15 4.58
C SER A 100 -0.49 1.01 4.11
N LEU A 101 -1.46 1.44 4.93
CA LEU A 101 -2.30 2.61 4.61
C LEU A 101 -1.49 3.92 4.57
N ARG A 102 -0.63 4.19 5.56
CA ARG A 102 0.21 5.39 5.59
C ARG A 102 1.12 5.46 4.35
N ARG A 103 1.73 4.33 3.99
CA ARG A 103 2.57 4.20 2.80
C ARG A 103 1.82 4.45 1.50
N ALA A 104 0.62 3.88 1.39
CA ALA A 104 -0.27 4.09 0.25
C ALA A 104 -0.64 5.56 0.06
N LEU A 105 -1.07 6.23 1.14
CA LEU A 105 -1.45 7.63 1.15
C LEU A 105 -0.26 8.52 0.77
N PHE A 106 0.91 8.27 1.35
CA PHE A 106 2.13 8.99 1.04
C PHE A 106 2.58 8.82 -0.42
N ALA A 107 2.65 7.57 -0.92
CA ALA A 107 3.07 7.28 -2.30
C ALA A 107 2.15 7.96 -3.32
N ARG A 108 0.83 7.94 -3.08
CA ARG A 108 -0.16 8.65 -3.91
C ARG A 108 0.02 10.16 -3.87
N GLY A 109 0.13 10.74 -2.67
CA GLY A 109 0.31 12.18 -2.49
C GLY A 109 1.57 12.69 -3.19
N LEU A 110 2.66 11.93 -3.07
CA LEU A 110 3.92 12.20 -3.74
C LEU A 110 3.77 12.10 -5.27
N GLY A 111 3.16 11.03 -5.78
CA GLY A 111 2.89 10.87 -7.21
C GLY A 111 2.05 12.00 -7.81
N ARG A 112 1.00 12.46 -7.11
CA ARG A 112 0.19 13.63 -7.52
C ARG A 112 1.04 14.90 -7.57
N THR A 113 1.89 15.10 -6.59
CA THR A 113 2.77 16.27 -6.51
C THR A 113 3.79 16.29 -7.64
N LEU A 114 4.32 15.12 -7.99
CA LEU A 114 5.19 14.91 -9.15
C LEU A 114 4.43 14.85 -10.48
N LYS A 115 3.10 15.04 -10.47
CA LYS A 115 2.22 15.01 -11.65
C LYS A 115 2.28 13.70 -12.44
N LEU A 116 2.50 12.59 -11.74
CA LEU A 116 2.47 11.25 -12.32
C LEU A 116 1.02 10.85 -12.63
N SER A 117 0.79 10.29 -13.82
CA SER A 117 -0.55 9.89 -14.28
C SER A 117 -1.11 8.64 -13.57
N ASN A 118 -0.25 7.89 -12.88
CA ASN A 118 -0.57 6.60 -12.25
C ASN A 118 -0.63 6.67 -10.71
N ALA A 119 -0.91 7.83 -10.12
CA ALA A 119 -0.91 8.01 -8.66
C ALA A 119 -1.82 7.03 -7.89
N GLU A 120 -2.95 6.62 -8.46
CA GLU A 120 -3.85 5.63 -7.83
C GLU A 120 -3.27 4.21 -7.85
N ASP A 121 -2.37 3.89 -8.79
CA ASP A 121 -1.64 2.62 -8.77
C ASP A 121 -0.54 2.65 -7.73
N LEU A 122 0.13 3.79 -7.55
CA LEU A 122 1.14 3.96 -6.50
C LEU A 122 0.52 3.73 -5.12
N PHE A 123 -0.71 4.22 -4.92
CA PHE A 123 -1.50 3.92 -3.72
C PHE A 123 -1.62 2.40 -3.51
N ALA A 124 -2.17 1.69 -4.49
CA ALA A 124 -2.44 0.25 -4.34
C ALA A 124 -1.16 -0.60 -4.31
N GLY A 125 -0.11 -0.23 -5.03
CA GLY A 125 1.21 -0.87 -4.97
C GLY A 125 1.80 -0.76 -3.56
N ALA A 126 1.88 0.46 -3.00
CA ALA A 126 2.41 0.69 -1.66
C ALA A 126 1.56 0.07 -0.55
N LEU A 127 0.25 -0.06 -0.77
CA LEU A 127 -0.67 -0.70 0.16
C LEU A 127 -0.49 -2.23 0.24
N LEU A 128 -0.06 -2.85 -0.86
CA LEU A 128 0.05 -4.31 -0.98
C LEU A 128 1.51 -4.80 -0.96
N GLN A 129 2.49 -3.90 -0.91
CA GLN A 129 3.91 -4.25 -1.07
C GLN A 129 4.43 -5.28 -0.03
N ASP A 130 3.86 -5.27 1.19
CA ASP A 130 4.23 -6.17 2.29
C ASP A 130 3.25 -7.33 2.52
N MET A 131 2.30 -7.55 1.61
CA MET A 131 1.21 -8.51 1.84
C MET A 131 1.68 -9.96 2.09
N ALA A 132 2.90 -10.31 1.66
CA ALA A 132 3.48 -11.62 1.92
C ALA A 132 4.03 -11.78 3.35
N ILE A 133 4.37 -10.71 4.08
CA ILE A 133 4.99 -10.81 5.42
C ILE A 133 4.20 -11.72 6.36
N PRO A 134 2.85 -11.61 6.51
CA PRO A 134 2.11 -12.49 7.42
C PRO A 134 2.11 -13.96 6.99
N LEU A 135 2.21 -14.23 5.68
CA LEU A 135 2.36 -15.60 5.17
C LEU A 135 3.76 -16.13 5.51
N LEU A 136 4.79 -15.32 5.32
CA LEU A 136 6.18 -15.70 5.60
C LEU A 136 6.40 -15.95 7.10
N LEU A 137 5.86 -15.09 7.98
CA LEU A 137 5.86 -15.31 9.43
C LEU A 137 5.16 -16.61 9.85
N LYS A 138 4.11 -17.00 9.13
CA LYS A 138 3.37 -18.23 9.41
C LYS A 138 4.12 -19.48 8.97
N GLU A 139 4.72 -19.44 7.78
CA GLU A 139 5.31 -20.62 7.13
C GLU A 139 6.80 -20.79 7.46
N LEU A 140 7.50 -19.71 7.84
CA LEU A 140 8.93 -19.69 8.20
C LEU A 140 9.19 -19.04 9.58
N PRO A 141 8.47 -19.44 10.65
CA PRO A 141 8.53 -18.73 11.94
C PRO A 141 9.94 -18.76 12.57
N GLU A 142 10.64 -19.89 12.55
CA GLU A 142 11.96 -20.02 13.18
C GLU A 142 13.00 -19.09 12.54
N GLN A 143 12.94 -18.93 11.22
CA GLN A 143 13.84 -18.04 10.48
C GLN A 143 13.51 -16.58 10.74
N TYR A 144 12.22 -16.22 10.77
CA TYR A 144 11.81 -14.85 11.07
C TYR A 144 12.09 -14.43 12.51
N GLU A 145 12.14 -15.37 13.46
CA GLU A 145 12.55 -15.08 14.84
C GLU A 145 13.99 -14.54 14.86
N ILE A 146 14.90 -15.21 14.15
CA ILE A 146 16.29 -14.77 13.98
C ILE A 146 16.36 -13.41 13.26
N LEU A 147 15.58 -13.23 12.18
CA LEU A 147 15.60 -11.98 11.41
C LEU A 147 15.11 -10.77 12.23
N VAL A 148 14.09 -10.97 13.07
CA VAL A 148 13.56 -9.90 13.93
C VAL A 148 14.56 -9.53 15.03
N GLU A 149 15.22 -10.51 15.64
CA GLU A 149 16.29 -10.25 16.62
C GLU A 149 17.44 -9.46 15.96
N ARG A 150 17.92 -9.92 14.80
CA ARG A 150 18.97 -9.21 14.05
C ARG A 150 18.58 -7.81 13.63
N ARG A 151 17.33 -7.58 13.22
CA ARG A 151 16.84 -6.23 12.88
C ARG A 151 17.01 -5.27 14.07
N VAL A 152 16.66 -5.72 15.27
CA VAL A 152 16.78 -4.92 16.50
C VAL A 152 18.25 -4.68 16.87
N GLU A 153 19.11 -5.70 16.75
CA GLU A 153 20.53 -5.60 17.14
C GLU A 153 21.37 -4.80 16.13
N GLU A 154 21.12 -4.97 14.84
CA GLU A 154 21.93 -4.43 13.74
C GLU A 154 21.37 -3.12 13.16
N GLY A 155 20.10 -2.79 13.43
CA GLY A 155 19.43 -1.63 12.82
C GLY A 155 19.30 -1.74 11.29
N CYS A 156 19.30 -2.95 10.75
CA CYS A 156 19.23 -3.22 9.32
C CYS A 156 17.79 -3.45 8.85
N ARG A 157 17.50 -3.11 7.58
CA ARG A 157 16.19 -3.40 6.97
C ARG A 157 15.94 -4.90 6.87
N LEU A 158 14.70 -5.30 7.13
CA LEU A 158 14.24 -6.68 6.99
C LEU A 158 14.56 -7.26 5.61
N SER A 159 14.35 -6.51 4.53
CA SER A 159 14.66 -6.97 3.16
C SER A 159 16.13 -7.31 2.93
N GLY A 160 17.05 -6.59 3.58
CA GLY A 160 18.48 -6.90 3.52
C GLY A 160 18.81 -8.21 4.23
N LEU A 161 18.24 -8.40 5.43
CA LEU A 161 18.43 -9.61 6.23
C LEU A 161 17.81 -10.84 5.56
N GLU A 162 16.62 -10.69 4.96
CA GLU A 162 15.96 -11.75 4.18
C GLU A 162 16.81 -12.15 2.97
N LYS A 163 17.36 -11.19 2.22
CA LYS A 163 18.27 -11.48 1.09
C LYS A 163 19.51 -12.24 1.52
N GLU A 164 20.10 -11.88 2.67
CA GLU A 164 21.26 -12.58 3.21
C GLU A 164 20.92 -14.04 3.56
N MET A 165 19.76 -14.27 4.18
CA MET A 165 19.35 -15.59 4.67
C MET A 165 18.79 -16.50 3.57
N PHE A 166 17.96 -15.95 2.68
CA PHE A 166 17.16 -16.72 1.71
C PHE A 166 17.60 -16.54 0.25
N GLY A 167 18.34 -15.46 -0.06
CA GLY A 167 18.63 -15.04 -1.43
C GLY A 167 17.48 -14.29 -2.12
N TRP A 168 16.38 -14.02 -1.41
CA TRP A 168 15.20 -13.28 -1.84
C TRP A 168 14.58 -12.55 -0.64
N ASP A 169 13.74 -11.53 -0.87
CA ASP A 169 13.06 -10.77 0.18
C ASP A 169 11.51 -10.87 0.11
N HIS A 170 10.83 -10.25 1.08
CA HIS A 170 9.37 -10.17 1.09
C HIS A 170 8.78 -9.46 -0.14
N ALA A 171 9.53 -8.58 -0.81
CA ALA A 171 9.08 -7.95 -2.05
C ALA A 171 8.98 -8.97 -3.17
N ASP A 172 9.99 -9.85 -3.29
CA ASP A 172 9.98 -10.97 -4.23
C ASP A 172 8.78 -11.91 -3.96
N ALA A 173 8.55 -12.26 -2.69
CA ALA A 173 7.43 -13.11 -2.29
C ALA A 173 6.06 -12.46 -2.56
N SER A 174 5.90 -11.16 -2.26
CA SER A 174 4.69 -10.41 -2.56
C SER A 174 4.45 -10.31 -4.07
N ALA A 175 5.50 -10.12 -4.87
CA ALA A 175 5.40 -10.08 -6.33
C ALA A 175 4.97 -11.43 -6.91
N MET A 176 5.52 -12.54 -6.41
CA MET A 176 5.09 -13.89 -6.79
C MET A 176 3.61 -14.13 -6.47
N LEU A 177 3.14 -13.67 -5.31
CA LEU A 177 1.72 -13.78 -4.95
C LEU A 177 0.83 -12.94 -5.87
N ALA A 178 1.24 -11.71 -6.18
CA ALA A 178 0.56 -10.82 -7.12
C ALA A 178 0.45 -11.44 -8.53
N GLN A 179 1.54 -12.04 -9.02
CA GLN A 179 1.56 -12.74 -10.31
C GLN A 179 0.60 -13.94 -10.32
N GLN A 180 0.60 -14.73 -9.25
CA GLN A 180 -0.32 -15.86 -9.13
C GLN A 180 -1.80 -15.45 -9.10
N TRP A 181 -2.09 -14.25 -8.60
CA TRP A 181 -3.43 -13.66 -8.66
C TRP A 181 -3.76 -12.96 -9.98
N ASN A 182 -2.84 -13.00 -10.96
CA ASN A 182 -2.96 -12.32 -12.25
C ASN A 182 -3.22 -10.81 -12.09
N LEU A 183 -2.55 -10.18 -11.11
CA LEU A 183 -2.55 -8.74 -11.01
C LEU A 183 -1.81 -8.12 -12.21
N PRO A 184 -2.20 -6.91 -12.67
CA PRO A 184 -1.52 -6.25 -13.77
C PRO A 184 -0.01 -6.11 -13.53
N GLU A 185 0.80 -6.24 -14.59
CA GLU A 185 2.27 -6.21 -14.49
C GLU A 185 2.81 -4.94 -13.83
N GLU A 186 2.14 -3.80 -14.06
CA GLU A 186 2.45 -2.53 -13.40
C GLU A 186 2.38 -2.62 -11.86
N PHE A 187 1.37 -3.32 -11.33
CA PHE A 187 1.25 -3.56 -9.88
C PHE A 187 2.34 -4.50 -9.37
N VAL A 188 2.62 -5.56 -10.12
CA VAL A 188 3.69 -6.50 -9.78
C VAL A 188 5.03 -5.77 -9.71
N ALA A 189 5.30 -4.86 -10.64
CA ALA A 189 6.53 -4.06 -10.65
C ALA A 189 6.62 -3.11 -9.45
N LEU A 190 5.53 -2.42 -9.10
CA LEU A 190 5.47 -1.54 -7.91
C LEU A 190 5.79 -2.33 -6.64
N ILE A 191 5.24 -3.54 -6.51
CA ILE A 191 5.47 -4.43 -5.37
C ILE A 191 6.90 -4.97 -5.38
N ALA A 192 7.39 -5.51 -6.50
CA ALA A 192 8.70 -6.17 -6.56
C ALA A 192 9.87 -5.21 -6.30
N GLN A 193 9.73 -3.93 -6.68
CA GLN A 193 10.83 -2.97 -6.70
C GLN A 193 10.87 -2.06 -5.46
N HIS A 194 9.94 -2.21 -4.52
CA HIS A 194 9.80 -1.28 -3.39
C HIS A 194 11.00 -1.28 -2.43
N THR A 195 11.89 -2.29 -2.49
CA THR A 195 13.10 -2.35 -1.66
C THR A 195 14.32 -1.71 -2.31
N LYS A 196 14.21 -1.19 -3.54
CA LYS A 196 15.34 -0.79 -4.41
C LYS A 196 15.40 0.71 -4.71
N LEU A 197 15.18 1.55 -3.71
CA LEU A 197 15.08 3.01 -3.89
C LEU A 197 16.27 3.61 -4.64
N ASP A 198 17.50 3.30 -4.23
CA ASP A 198 18.70 3.89 -4.84
C ASP A 198 18.83 3.55 -6.33
N GLU A 199 18.63 2.28 -6.70
CA GLU A 199 18.65 1.82 -8.10
C GLU A 199 17.59 2.56 -8.95
N LEU A 200 16.39 2.76 -8.39
CA LEU A 200 15.30 3.45 -9.07
C LEU A 200 15.59 4.95 -9.26
N LEU A 201 16.22 5.59 -8.28
CA LEU A 201 16.62 7.00 -8.38
C LEU A 201 17.77 7.20 -9.39
N GLU A 202 18.71 6.25 -9.47
CA GLU A 202 19.80 6.27 -10.46
C GLU A 202 19.30 6.02 -11.89
N ALA A 203 18.26 5.19 -12.05
CA ALA A 203 17.64 4.89 -13.34
C ALA A 203 16.86 6.08 -13.94
N GLY A 204 16.60 7.13 -13.16
CA GLY A 204 16.10 8.42 -13.64
C GLY A 204 14.57 8.57 -13.66
N PRO A 205 14.06 9.68 -14.27
CA PRO A 205 12.67 10.12 -14.09
C PRO A 205 11.58 9.15 -14.51
N GLU A 206 11.87 8.25 -15.45
CA GLU A 206 10.91 7.21 -15.88
C GLU A 206 10.56 6.25 -14.75
N GLN A 207 11.44 6.10 -13.75
CA GLN A 207 11.24 5.23 -12.60
C GLN A 207 10.64 5.95 -11.38
N HIS A 208 10.32 7.24 -11.49
CA HIS A 208 9.79 8.02 -10.35
C HIS A 208 8.52 7.41 -9.73
N GLY A 209 7.67 6.75 -10.53
CA GLY A 209 6.52 6.02 -10.01
C GLY A 209 6.91 4.88 -9.05
N LEU A 210 7.86 4.03 -9.46
CA LEU A 210 8.40 2.97 -8.59
C LEU A 210 9.13 3.57 -7.38
N ALA A 211 9.91 4.64 -7.60
CA ALA A 211 10.65 5.32 -6.54
C ALA A 211 9.72 5.92 -5.46
N CYS A 212 8.53 6.40 -5.81
CA CYS A 212 7.53 6.86 -4.84
C CYS A 212 7.11 5.73 -3.88
N VAL A 213 6.85 4.53 -4.41
CA VAL A 213 6.48 3.35 -3.61
C VAL A 213 7.67 2.88 -2.78
N ALA A 214 8.86 2.84 -3.38
CA ALA A 214 10.07 2.47 -2.66
C ALA A 214 10.41 3.44 -1.53
N LEU A 215 10.24 4.75 -1.75
CA LEU A 215 10.43 5.77 -0.73
C LEU A 215 9.39 5.64 0.39
N ALA A 216 8.13 5.35 0.05
CA ALA A 216 7.10 5.09 1.04
C ALA A 216 7.45 3.88 1.95
N SER A 217 8.13 2.86 1.41
CA SER A 217 8.59 1.71 2.21
C SER A 217 9.57 2.06 3.34
N LEU A 218 10.10 3.29 3.34
CA LEU A 218 11.01 3.80 4.35
C LEU A 218 10.31 4.61 5.44
N LEU A 219 8.98 4.76 5.42
CA LEU A 219 8.25 5.43 6.51
C LEU A 219 8.35 4.63 7.81
N PRO A 220 8.32 5.29 8.99
CA PRO A 220 8.41 4.61 10.27
C PRO A 220 7.16 3.75 10.53
N SER A 221 7.36 2.54 11.06
CA SER A 221 6.23 1.70 11.47
C SER A 221 5.44 2.34 12.62
N CYS A 222 4.13 2.13 12.65
CA CYS A 222 3.25 2.50 13.77
C CYS A 222 3.60 1.75 15.06
N SER A 223 4.43 0.71 14.97
CA SER A 223 4.92 -0.08 16.12
C SER A 223 6.30 0.34 16.59
N ASP A 224 7.02 1.14 15.79
CA ASP A 224 8.39 1.56 16.10
C ASP A 224 8.36 2.88 16.89
N ASP A 225 9.15 2.95 17.97
CA ASP A 225 9.34 4.19 18.76
C ASP A 225 10.25 5.21 18.04
N GLY A 226 10.97 4.76 17.01
CA GLY A 226 11.96 5.54 16.26
C GLY A 226 11.77 5.43 14.74
N TRP A 227 12.74 5.99 14.01
CA TRP A 227 12.77 5.95 12.55
C TRP A 227 14.21 5.74 12.07
N ASP A 228 14.62 4.48 12.01
CA ASP A 228 15.99 4.09 11.67
C ASP A 228 16.33 4.47 10.22
N GLU A 229 15.36 4.39 9.33
CA GLU A 229 15.49 4.74 7.90
C GLU A 229 15.44 6.26 7.62
N TYR A 230 15.38 7.13 8.65
CA TYR A 230 15.18 8.58 8.49
C TYR A 230 16.15 9.22 7.47
N GLU A 231 17.46 8.98 7.62
CA GLU A 231 18.46 9.61 6.75
C GLU A 231 18.34 9.14 5.29
N MET A 232 18.06 7.85 5.10
CA MET A 232 17.87 7.26 3.77
C MET A 232 16.59 7.80 3.12
N PHE A 233 15.49 7.89 3.89
CA PHE A 233 14.25 8.53 3.42
C PHE A 233 14.50 9.99 3.03
N MET A 234 15.16 10.77 3.88
CA MET A 234 15.41 12.19 3.61
C MET A 234 16.30 12.41 2.38
N SER A 235 17.31 11.54 2.19
CA SER A 235 18.15 11.55 0.99
C SER A 235 17.32 11.27 -0.27
N GLY A 236 16.58 10.16 -0.28
CA GLY A 236 15.75 9.75 -1.40
C GLY A 236 14.64 10.75 -1.72
N TYR A 237 13.98 11.31 -0.70
CA TYR A 237 12.95 12.33 -0.86
C TYR A 237 13.50 13.59 -1.55
N ARG A 238 14.68 14.09 -1.14
CA ARG A 238 15.30 15.27 -1.75
C ARG A 238 15.69 15.03 -3.21
N GLN A 239 16.17 13.83 -3.53
CA GLN A 239 16.54 13.45 -4.89
C GLN A 239 15.30 13.33 -5.77
N LEU A 240 14.27 12.62 -5.31
CA LEU A 240 13.04 12.36 -6.06
C LEU A 240 12.21 13.62 -6.32
N THR A 241 12.23 14.57 -5.39
CA THR A 241 11.45 15.82 -5.52
C THR A 241 12.21 16.95 -6.20
N GLU A 242 13.49 16.77 -6.57
CA GLU A 242 14.32 17.80 -7.20
C GLU A 242 14.32 19.16 -6.45
N ARG A 243 14.20 19.15 -5.11
CA ARG A 243 13.99 20.35 -4.28
C ARG A 243 12.71 21.15 -4.60
N SER A 244 11.75 20.59 -5.34
CA SER A 244 10.37 21.06 -5.35
C SER A 244 9.97 21.35 -3.91
N ALA A 245 9.44 22.54 -3.65
CA ALA A 245 9.11 23.05 -2.32
C ALA A 245 7.87 22.35 -1.73
N VAL A 246 7.78 21.03 -1.88
CA VAL A 246 6.89 20.20 -1.11
C VAL A 246 7.44 20.23 0.31
N ILE A 247 6.71 20.90 1.19
CA ILE A 247 7.05 20.85 2.59
C ILE A 247 6.68 19.43 3.04
N LEU A 248 7.69 18.58 3.26
CA LEU A 248 7.51 17.22 3.77
C LEU A 248 6.56 17.17 4.99
N ARG A 249 6.63 18.20 5.84
CA ARG A 249 5.69 18.41 6.95
C ARG A 249 4.25 18.49 6.49
N GLU A 250 3.91 19.33 5.50
CA GLU A 250 2.55 19.43 4.95
C GLU A 250 2.09 18.11 4.33
N ALA A 251 3.01 17.41 3.62
CA ALA A 251 2.70 16.09 3.06
C ALA A 251 2.37 15.07 4.17
N PHE A 252 3.12 15.08 5.27
CA PHE A 252 2.87 14.21 6.42
C PHE A 252 1.59 14.57 7.16
N GLU A 253 1.33 15.87 7.39
CA GLU A 253 0.07 16.35 7.98
C GLU A 253 -1.13 15.92 7.13
N GLN A 254 -1.02 15.97 5.80
CA GLN A 254 -2.07 15.48 4.92
C GLN A 254 -2.24 13.95 5.03
N VAL A 255 -1.15 13.18 5.09
CA VAL A 255 -1.24 11.72 5.29
C VAL A 255 -1.87 11.38 6.63
N ASP A 256 -1.55 12.11 7.70
CA ASP A 256 -2.12 11.91 9.04
C ASP A 256 -3.62 12.25 9.06
N ALA A 257 -4.03 13.34 8.39
CA ALA A 257 -5.44 13.69 8.19
C ALA A 257 -6.18 12.60 7.38
N ASP A 258 -5.66 12.22 6.20
CA ASP A 258 -6.25 11.19 5.36
C ASP A 258 -6.32 9.84 6.10
N THR A 259 -5.31 9.48 6.90
CA THR A 259 -5.31 8.24 7.69
C THR A 259 -6.47 8.23 8.69
N THR A 260 -6.77 9.37 9.30
CA THR A 260 -7.90 9.52 10.24
C THR A 260 -9.24 9.26 9.56
N GLU A 261 -9.37 9.62 8.29
CA GLU A 261 -10.58 9.41 7.50
C GLU A 261 -10.71 7.98 6.97
N PHE A 262 -9.60 7.39 6.52
CA PHE A 262 -9.59 6.07 5.89
C PHE A 262 -9.58 4.90 6.87
N ALA A 263 -8.87 5.01 7.99
CA ALA A 263 -8.74 3.89 8.92
C ALA A 263 -10.08 3.31 9.40
N PRO A 264 -11.13 4.12 9.71
CA PRO A 264 -12.44 3.59 10.07
C PRO A 264 -13.13 2.78 8.96
N ILE A 265 -12.94 3.16 7.69
CA ILE A 265 -13.51 2.45 6.52
C ILE A 265 -12.96 1.02 6.48
N LEU A 266 -11.70 0.86 6.88
CA LEU A 266 -10.95 -0.39 6.88
C LEU A 266 -10.98 -1.12 8.22
N ARG A 267 -11.65 -0.54 9.22
CA ARG A 267 -11.68 -1.06 10.60
C ARG A 267 -10.28 -1.20 11.19
N LEU A 268 -9.38 -0.31 10.80
CA LEU A 268 -8.04 -0.20 11.35
C LEU A 268 -8.06 0.77 12.56
N PRO A 269 -7.22 0.53 13.58
CA PRO A 269 -6.99 1.54 14.59
C PRO A 269 -6.29 2.75 13.98
N LEU A 270 -6.27 3.88 14.70
CA LEU A 270 -5.40 5.01 14.35
C LEU A 270 -3.97 4.75 14.83
N PRO A 271 -2.95 5.21 14.09
CA PRO A 271 -1.57 5.22 14.57
C PRO A 271 -1.47 5.96 15.90
N LYS A 272 -0.58 5.51 16.80
CA LYS A 272 -0.35 6.17 18.10
C LYS A 272 0.44 7.48 17.94
N ILE A 273 1.33 7.53 16.95
CA ILE A 273 2.20 8.67 16.66
C ILE A 273 1.92 9.09 15.20
N ALA A 274 1.68 10.38 14.99
CA ALA A 274 1.48 10.94 13.66
C ALA A 274 2.79 10.94 12.86
N LEU A 275 2.77 10.79 11.54
CA LEU A 275 3.99 10.88 10.71
C LEU A 275 4.73 12.19 10.95
N VAL A 276 3.99 13.30 11.07
CA VAL A 276 4.58 14.62 11.26
C VAL A 276 5.42 14.72 12.54
N ASP A 277 5.09 13.93 13.56
CA ASP A 277 5.79 13.94 14.86
C ASP A 277 7.14 13.20 14.81
N TYR A 278 7.38 12.37 13.79
CA TYR A 278 8.68 11.73 13.57
C TYR A 278 9.70 12.66 12.89
N LEU A 279 9.27 13.82 12.38
CA LEU A 279 10.19 14.79 11.79
C LEU A 279 11.06 15.43 12.88
N ARG A 280 12.38 15.25 12.78
CA ARG A 280 13.36 15.94 13.62
C ARG A 280 13.23 17.46 13.40
N ASN A 281 13.22 18.22 14.50
CA ASN A 281 13.20 19.69 14.49
C ASN A 281 14.49 20.28 13.89
#